data_AF-A0AAD5A1I5-F1
#
_entry.id   AF-A0AAD5A1I5-F1
#
_cell.length_a   1.000
_cell.length_b   1.000
_cell.length_c   1.000
_cell.angle_alpha   90.00
_cell.angle_beta   90.00
_cell.angle_gamma   90.00
#
_symmetry.space_group_name_H-M   'P 1'
#
loop_
_entity.id
_entity.type
_entity.pdbx_description
1 polymer ?
#
loop_
_entity_poly.entity_id
_entity_poly.type
_entity_poly.pdbx_seq_one_letter_code
_entity_poly.pdbx_strand_id
1 'polypeptide(L)'
;VLRTYCMTSCAQQVRVEFFETEHICSAASKKKKYRTTVNVDPNSSRSVPFVIIPMKIGEHNIEVKAASLSYNDGVRRTLKVVPEGVLTELLKANLELNPSQAPGGVQVVQLNSEVPNGQVPNTDAHTYITVAGQEVSQTIEQAISGDFMGRLIVQPSGCGEQTMIYMTLPLIATRYLDTTK
;
A
#
# COMPACT_ATOMS: atom_id res chain seq x y z
N VAL A 1 16.77 16.64 4.04
CA VAL A 1 18.13 17.06 4.47
C VAL A 1 18.76 17.80 3.31
N LEU A 2 19.35 18.97 3.54
CA LEU A 2 20.16 19.67 2.54
C LEU A 2 21.61 19.24 2.71
N ARG A 3 22.28 18.88 1.62
CA ARG A 3 23.70 18.50 1.62
C ARG A 3 24.45 19.35 0.61
N THR A 4 25.58 19.91 1.03
CA THR A 4 26.47 20.69 0.17
C THR A 4 27.83 20.00 0.09
N TYR A 5 28.40 19.96 -1.12
CA TYR A 5 29.76 19.46 -1.37
C TYR A 5 30.71 20.57 -1.81
N CYS A 6 30.38 21.82 -1.48
CA CYS A 6 31.17 22.97 -1.89
C CYS A 6 32.53 22.93 -1.19
N MET A 7 33.61 22.96 -1.97
CA MET A 7 35.00 22.98 -1.45
C MET A 7 35.45 24.38 -1.02
N THR A 8 34.67 25.43 -1.33
CA THR A 8 34.97 26.79 -0.87
C THR A 8 34.57 26.95 0.59
N SER A 9 35.32 27.75 1.35
CA SER A 9 35.16 27.93 2.80
C SER A 9 33.91 28.71 3.24
N CYS A 10 33.04 29.12 2.31
CA CYS A 10 31.90 29.99 2.61
C CYS A 10 30.61 29.18 2.78
N ALA A 11 29.89 29.43 3.89
CA ALA A 11 28.57 28.88 4.11
C ALA A 11 27.60 29.34 3.01
N GLN A 12 26.83 28.40 2.46
CA GLN A 12 25.91 28.68 1.38
C GLN A 12 24.54 29.00 1.95
N GLN A 13 24.02 30.18 1.61
CA GLN A 13 22.65 30.55 1.93
C GLN A 13 21.69 29.88 0.93
N VAL A 14 20.79 29.05 1.45
CA VAL A 14 19.85 28.25 0.67
C VAL A 14 18.43 28.60 1.09
N ARG A 15 17.61 29.05 0.12
CA ARG A 15 16.17 29.24 0.28
C ARG A 15 15.44 27.93 -0.01
N VAL A 16 14.75 27.40 0.98
CA VAL A 16 13.91 26.20 0.88
C VAL A 16 12.44 26.61 0.79
N GLU A 17 11.73 26.06 -0.18
CA GLU A 17 10.30 26.23 -0.40
C GLU A 17 9.60 24.88 -0.21
N PHE A 18 8.73 24.80 0.79
CA PHE A 18 7.82 23.67 1.01
C PHE A 18 6.48 24.02 0.39
N PHE A 19 6.01 23.23 -0.58
CA PHE A 19 4.79 23.54 -1.33
C PHE A 19 3.54 23.04 -0.60
N GLU A 20 2.42 23.70 -0.84
CA GLU A 20 1.12 23.23 -0.41
C GLU A 20 0.75 21.93 -1.13
N THR A 21 0.27 20.96 -0.35
CA THR A 21 -0.32 19.72 -0.85
C THR A 21 -1.75 19.66 -0.35
N GLU A 22 -2.69 19.33 -1.24
CA GLU A 22 -4.10 19.17 -0.88
C GLU A 22 -4.28 18.12 0.22
N HIS A 23 -5.23 18.35 1.12
CA HIS A 23 -5.51 17.46 2.27
C HIS A 23 -4.34 17.27 3.26
N ILE A 24 -3.32 18.13 3.20
CA ILE A 24 -2.23 18.16 4.18
C ILE A 24 -2.18 19.55 4.84
N CYS A 25 -2.41 19.56 6.14
CA CYS A 25 -2.26 20.77 6.95
C CYS A 25 -0.78 20.95 7.29
N SER A 26 -0.22 22.10 6.90
CA SER A 26 1.17 22.46 7.11
C SER A 26 1.32 23.99 7.16
N ALA A 27 2.55 24.47 7.38
CA ALA A 27 2.85 25.90 7.29
C ALA A 27 2.59 26.51 5.90
N ALA A 28 2.44 25.69 4.85
CA ALA A 28 2.18 26.14 3.48
C ALA A 28 0.69 26.30 3.14
N SER A 29 -0.23 25.66 3.88
CA SER A 29 -1.66 25.51 3.51
C SER A 29 -2.46 26.81 3.39
N LYS A 30 -1.94 27.95 3.87
CA LYS A 30 -2.59 29.27 3.69
C LYS A 30 -1.90 30.17 2.66
N LYS A 31 -0.69 29.79 2.21
CA LYS A 31 0.23 30.67 1.47
C LYS A 31 0.71 30.07 0.16
N LYS A 32 0.15 28.92 -0.28
CA LYS A 32 0.62 28.08 -1.40
C LYS A 32 2.01 27.46 -1.24
N LYS A 33 2.89 28.12 -0.47
CA LYS A 33 4.20 27.63 -0.09
C LYS A 33 4.71 28.29 1.18
N TYR A 34 5.50 27.55 1.93
CA TYR A 34 6.25 28.02 3.08
C TYR A 34 7.73 28.18 2.71
N ARG A 35 8.31 29.35 2.97
CA ARG A 35 9.70 29.68 2.65
C ARG A 35 10.53 29.80 3.91
N THR A 36 11.69 29.15 3.93
CA THR A 36 12.71 29.34 4.97
C THR A 36 14.07 29.48 4.31
N THR A 37 14.94 30.29 4.90
CA THR A 37 16.32 30.46 4.45
C THR A 37 17.24 29.90 5.51
N VAL A 38 18.15 29.02 5.11
CA VAL A 38 19.12 28.39 6.01
C VAL A 38 20.52 28.51 5.43
N ASN A 39 21.50 28.71 6.30
CA ASN A 39 22.91 28.65 5.94
C ASN A 39 23.40 27.21 6.12
N VAL A 40 24.07 26.66 5.12
CA VAL A 40 24.67 25.32 5.18
C VAL A 40 26.18 25.47 5.07
N ASP A 41 26.91 24.96 6.07
CA ASP A 41 28.36 25.06 6.08
C ASP A 41 29.00 24.24 4.94
N PRO A 42 30.23 24.56 4.52
CA PRO A 42 30.94 23.79 3.51
C PRO A 42 31.05 22.30 3.88
N ASN A 43 30.91 21.42 2.88
CA ASN A 43 30.99 19.96 3.05
C ASN A 43 30.15 19.40 4.21
N SER A 44 28.96 19.98 4.45
CA SER A 44 28.11 19.63 5.59
C SER A 44 26.68 19.29 5.16
N SER A 45 25.88 18.86 6.13
CA SER A 45 24.45 18.64 5.93
C SER A 45 23.65 19.38 6.99
N ARG A 46 22.50 19.93 6.59
CA ARG A 46 21.57 20.60 7.50
C ARG A 46 20.16 20.03 7.38
N SER A 47 19.59 19.70 8.52
CA SER A 47 18.19 19.25 8.63
C SER A 47 17.25 20.44 8.73
N VAL A 48 16.19 20.44 7.92
CA VAL A 48 15.11 21.42 7.95
C VAL A 48 13.82 20.66 8.23
N PRO A 49 13.25 20.77 9.44
CA PRO A 49 12.04 20.06 9.81
C PRO A 49 10.80 20.76 9.24
N PHE A 50 9.83 19.96 8.79
CA PHE A 50 8.50 20.42 8.40
C PHE A 50 7.47 19.62 9.19
N VAL A 51 6.59 20.31 9.93
CA VAL A 51 5.47 19.69 10.62
C VAL A 51 4.30 19.61 9.64
N ILE A 52 3.77 18.41 9.45
CA ILE A 52 2.64 18.13 8.57
C ILE A 52 1.59 17.31 9.32
N ILE A 53 0.32 17.56 9.04
CA ILE A 53 -0.82 16.82 9.59
C ILE A 53 -1.68 16.36 8.39
N PRO A 54 -1.62 15.07 8.02
CA PRO A 54 -2.48 14.52 6.98
C PRO A 54 -3.95 14.53 7.41
N MET A 55 -4.85 14.90 6.49
CA MET A 55 -6.28 15.00 6.76
C MET A 55 -7.13 14.00 5.96
N LYS A 56 -6.53 13.27 5.02
CA LYS A 56 -7.23 12.31 4.16
C LYS A 56 -6.35 11.09 3.90
N ILE A 57 -6.97 9.91 3.89
CA ILE A 57 -6.34 8.64 3.50
C ILE A 57 -5.93 8.69 2.03
N GLY A 58 -4.86 7.99 1.68
CA GLY A 58 -4.38 7.84 0.31
C GLY A 58 -2.96 8.33 0.12
N GLU A 59 -2.59 8.52 -1.14
CA GLU A 59 -1.25 8.92 -1.55
C GLU A 59 -1.17 10.41 -1.84
N HIS A 60 -0.29 11.11 -1.12
CA HIS A 60 -0.12 12.56 -1.24
C HIS A 60 1.30 12.90 -1.62
N ASN A 61 1.47 13.76 -2.62
CA ASN A 61 2.80 14.14 -3.08
C ASN A 61 3.32 15.38 -2.33
N ILE A 62 4.36 15.18 -1.54
CA ILE A 62 5.07 16.25 -0.84
C ILE A 62 6.21 16.76 -1.72
N GLU A 63 6.23 18.06 -1.99
CA GLU A 63 7.25 18.69 -2.83
C GLU A 63 8.02 19.77 -2.05
N VAL A 64 9.34 19.69 -2.13
CA VAL A 64 10.27 20.65 -1.51
C VAL A 64 11.29 21.08 -2.56
N LYS A 65 11.47 22.39 -2.74
CA LYS A 65 12.52 22.95 -3.60
C LYS A 65 13.54 23.71 -2.77
N ALA A 66 14.78 23.67 -3.17
CA ALA A 66 15.87 24.44 -2.59
C ALA A 66 16.56 25.24 -3.69
N ALA A 67 16.85 26.50 -3.43
CA ALA A 67 17.56 27.37 -4.35
C ALA A 67 18.59 28.21 -3.59
N SER A 68 19.80 28.26 -4.14
CA SER A 68 20.84 29.21 -3.78
C SER A 68 21.05 30.18 -4.96
N LEU A 69 22.06 31.05 -4.88
CA LEU A 69 22.38 31.98 -5.96
C LEU A 69 22.69 31.29 -7.30
N SER A 70 23.34 30.12 -7.26
CA SER A 70 23.87 29.45 -8.46
C SER A 70 23.28 28.07 -8.73
N TYR A 71 22.55 27.49 -7.76
CA TYR A 71 22.04 26.12 -7.85
C TYR A 71 20.60 26.04 -7.38
N ASN A 72 19.82 25.21 -8.06
CA ASN A 72 18.45 24.86 -7.72
C ASN A 72 18.28 23.34 -7.74
N ASP A 73 17.55 22.82 -6.77
CA ASP A 73 17.23 21.40 -6.66
C ASP A 73 15.82 21.25 -6.07
N GLY A 74 15.20 20.08 -6.24
CA GLY A 74 13.90 19.79 -5.69
C GLY A 74 13.62 18.30 -5.60
N VAL A 75 12.90 17.92 -4.55
CA VAL A 75 12.48 16.54 -4.32
C VAL A 75 10.97 16.49 -4.16
N ARG A 76 10.37 15.51 -4.82
CA ARG A 76 8.98 15.12 -4.63
C ARG A 76 8.93 13.68 -4.12
N ARG A 77 8.20 13.45 -3.03
CA ARG A 77 8.02 12.12 -2.45
C ARG A 77 6.55 11.87 -2.12
N THR A 78 6.11 10.66 -2.37
CA THR A 78 4.76 10.20 -2.02
C THR A 78 4.70 9.83 -0.55
N LEU A 79 3.81 10.48 0.18
CA LEU A 79 3.39 10.14 1.53
C LEU A 79 2.16 9.24 1.44
N LYS A 80 2.30 7.97 1.84
CA LYS A 80 1.18 7.03 1.94
C LYS A 80 0.52 7.16 3.30
N VAL A 81 -0.70 7.68 3.32
CA VAL A 81 -1.53 7.82 4.53
C VAL A 81 -2.49 6.64 4.56
N VAL A 82 -2.41 5.86 5.62
CA VAL A 82 -3.28 4.70 5.87
C VAL A 82 -4.27 5.01 6.98
N PRO A 83 -5.46 4.38 6.99
CA PRO A 83 -6.37 4.46 8.12
C PRO A 83 -5.72 3.90 9.39
N GLU A 84 -6.25 4.32 10.53
CA GLU A 84 -5.98 3.71 11.83
C GLU A 84 -6.67 2.34 11.97
N GLY A 85 -6.34 1.64 13.06
CA GLY A 85 -6.89 0.30 13.33
C GLY A 85 -6.14 -0.82 12.61
N VAL A 86 -6.78 -1.98 12.54
CA VAL A 86 -6.22 -3.20 11.95
C VAL A 86 -7.13 -3.67 10.82
N LEU A 87 -6.56 -3.85 9.63
CA LEU A 87 -7.28 -4.45 8.51
C LEU A 87 -7.73 -5.86 8.91
N THR A 88 -9.04 -6.04 9.03
CA THR A 88 -9.63 -7.29 9.48
C THR A 88 -10.50 -7.85 8.37
N GLU A 89 -10.15 -9.03 7.90
CA GLU A 89 -10.95 -9.78 6.95
C GLU A 89 -12.01 -10.57 7.71
N LEU A 90 -13.29 -10.39 7.33
CA LEU A 90 -14.40 -11.11 7.91
C LEU A 90 -15.02 -12.04 6.87
N LEU A 91 -14.91 -13.33 7.12
CA LEU A 91 -15.61 -14.32 6.30
C LEU A 91 -17.11 -14.21 6.57
N LYS A 92 -17.84 -13.62 5.62
CA LYS A 92 -19.30 -13.45 5.72
C LYS A 92 -20.05 -14.75 5.42
N ALA A 93 -19.66 -15.43 4.35
CA ALA A 93 -20.28 -16.68 3.93
C ALA A 93 -19.30 -17.53 3.12
N ASN A 94 -19.33 -18.84 3.34
CA ASN A 94 -18.74 -19.83 2.45
C ASN A 94 -19.85 -20.83 2.11
N LEU A 95 -20.27 -20.88 0.86
CA LEU A 95 -21.49 -21.55 0.43
C LEU A 95 -21.22 -22.43 -0.78
N GLU A 96 -21.66 -23.68 -0.70
CA GLU A 96 -21.67 -24.58 -1.84
C GLU A 96 -22.91 -24.29 -2.71
N LEU A 97 -22.69 -24.16 -4.02
CA LEU A 97 -23.76 -24.01 -5.01
C LEU A 97 -24.00 -25.36 -5.70
N ASN A 98 -25.08 -26.04 -5.34
CA ASN A 98 -25.53 -27.29 -5.93
C ASN A 98 -27.03 -27.23 -6.30
N PRO A 99 -27.38 -26.64 -7.45
CA PRO A 99 -28.78 -26.46 -7.88
C PRO A 99 -29.56 -27.78 -7.99
N SER A 100 -28.89 -28.90 -8.27
CA SER A 100 -29.51 -30.23 -8.39
C SER A 100 -30.12 -30.73 -7.07
N GLN A 101 -29.62 -30.25 -5.94
CA GLN A 101 -30.16 -30.56 -4.61
C GLN A 101 -31.23 -29.56 -4.15
N ALA A 102 -31.41 -28.46 -4.87
CA ALA A 102 -32.36 -27.43 -4.51
C ALA A 102 -33.79 -27.78 -5.00
N PRO A 103 -34.83 -27.50 -4.19
CA PRO A 103 -36.21 -27.72 -4.60
C PRO A 103 -36.54 -26.87 -5.83
N GLY A 104 -36.98 -27.51 -6.92
CA GLY A 104 -37.27 -26.83 -8.18
C GLY A 104 -36.04 -26.54 -9.05
N GLY A 105 -34.85 -27.06 -8.70
CA GLY A 105 -33.63 -26.95 -9.53
C GLY A 105 -32.97 -25.56 -9.53
N VAL A 106 -33.46 -24.63 -8.70
CA VAL A 106 -32.96 -23.26 -8.60
C VAL A 106 -32.51 -22.99 -7.17
N GLN A 107 -31.23 -22.66 -7.01
CA GLN A 107 -30.65 -22.21 -5.74
C GLN A 107 -30.42 -20.70 -5.78
N VAL A 108 -31.03 -19.96 -4.87
CA VAL A 108 -30.85 -18.51 -4.71
C VAL A 108 -30.23 -18.23 -3.35
N VAL A 109 -29.13 -17.48 -3.34
CA VAL A 109 -28.45 -17.04 -2.12
C VAL A 109 -28.51 -15.52 -2.06
N GLN A 110 -29.00 -14.98 -0.93
CA GLN A 110 -28.96 -13.55 -0.65
C GLN A 110 -27.83 -13.27 0.33
N LEU A 111 -26.92 -12.36 -0.05
CA LEU A 111 -25.79 -11.94 0.77
C LEU A 111 -26.00 -10.48 1.19
N ASN A 112 -26.05 -10.25 2.50
CA ASN A 112 -26.15 -8.90 3.06
C ASN A 112 -24.75 -8.33 3.30
N SER A 113 -24.43 -7.23 2.63
CA SER A 113 -23.17 -6.50 2.85
C SER A 113 -23.35 -5.48 3.97
N GLU A 114 -23.40 -5.96 5.21
CA GLU A 114 -23.48 -5.08 6.38
C GLU A 114 -22.12 -4.54 6.79
N VAL A 115 -22.11 -3.27 7.21
CA VAL A 115 -20.95 -2.61 7.82
C VAL A 115 -20.51 -3.39 9.07
N PRO A 116 -19.25 -3.85 9.15
CA PRO A 116 -18.74 -4.53 10.33
C PRO A 116 -18.82 -3.68 11.60
N ASN A 117 -19.17 -4.32 12.72
CA ASN A 117 -19.05 -3.69 14.02
C ASN A 117 -17.59 -3.33 14.31
N GLY A 118 -17.36 -2.11 14.80
CA GLY A 118 -16.01 -1.62 15.09
C GLY A 118 -15.25 -1.11 13.87
N GLN A 119 -15.92 -0.87 12.73
CA GLN A 119 -15.31 -0.18 11.60
C GLN A 119 -14.85 1.23 12.02
N VAL A 120 -13.62 1.58 11.65
CA VAL A 120 -13.06 2.92 11.86
C VAL A 120 -13.88 3.95 11.08
N PRO A 121 -14.27 5.09 11.69
CA PRO A 121 -15.02 6.13 10.99
C PRO A 121 -14.30 6.64 9.73
N ASN A 122 -15.06 7.01 8.69
CA ASN A 122 -14.54 7.52 7.42
C ASN A 122 -13.57 6.58 6.68
N THR A 123 -13.72 5.27 6.89
CA THR A 123 -13.01 4.25 6.10
C THR A 123 -14.00 3.52 5.21
N ASP A 124 -13.52 3.03 4.07
CA ASP A 124 -14.33 2.19 3.18
C ASP A 124 -14.23 0.73 3.64
N ALA A 125 -15.35 0.01 3.56
CA ALA A 125 -15.39 -1.44 3.72
C ALA A 125 -15.58 -2.08 2.34
N HIS A 126 -14.73 -3.04 2.01
CA HIS A 126 -14.79 -3.75 0.73
C HIS A 126 -15.27 -5.20 0.96
N THR A 127 -16.33 -5.58 0.26
CA THR A 127 -16.84 -6.96 0.24
C THR A 127 -16.44 -7.61 -1.08
N TYR A 128 -15.65 -8.68 -1.02
CA TYR A 128 -15.23 -9.45 -2.18
C TYR A 128 -16.09 -10.72 -2.29
N ILE A 129 -16.63 -10.98 -3.47
CA ILE A 129 -17.40 -12.19 -3.77
C ILE A 129 -16.63 -12.96 -4.83
N THR A 130 -16.39 -14.25 -4.56
CA THR A 130 -15.68 -15.14 -5.48
C THR A 130 -16.53 -16.37 -5.69
N VAL A 131 -16.77 -16.74 -6.95
CA VAL A 131 -17.55 -17.92 -7.33
C VAL A 131 -16.63 -18.86 -8.12
N ALA A 132 -16.55 -20.12 -7.70
CA ALA A 132 -15.83 -21.18 -8.39
C ALA A 132 -16.76 -22.35 -8.66
N GLY A 133 -16.57 -23.01 -9.81
CA GLY A 133 -17.30 -24.24 -10.11
C GLY A 133 -16.82 -25.42 -9.28
N GLN A 134 -15.49 -25.60 -9.17
CA GLN A 134 -14.89 -26.66 -8.37
C GLN A 134 -13.93 -26.04 -7.35
N GLU A 135 -14.03 -26.47 -6.08
CA GLU A 135 -13.29 -25.89 -4.94
C GLU A 135 -11.77 -25.87 -5.18
N VAL A 136 -11.24 -26.87 -5.90
CA VAL A 136 -9.81 -27.00 -6.22
C VAL A 136 -9.36 -26.07 -7.36
N SER A 137 -10.28 -25.60 -8.21
CA SER A 137 -9.95 -24.89 -9.46
C SER A 137 -9.25 -23.55 -9.23
N GLN A 138 -9.71 -22.77 -8.26
CA GLN A 138 -9.09 -21.47 -7.93
C GLN A 138 -7.66 -21.66 -7.43
N THR A 139 -7.45 -22.66 -6.58
CA THR A 139 -6.12 -22.97 -6.03
C THR A 139 -5.16 -23.43 -7.14
N ILE A 140 -5.65 -24.19 -8.13
CA ILE A 140 -4.85 -24.68 -9.26
C ILE A 140 -4.45 -23.54 -10.21
N GLU A 141 -5.41 -22.71 -10.63
CA GLU A 141 -5.13 -21.57 -11.52
C GLU A 141 -4.14 -20.59 -10.87
N GLN A 142 -4.33 -20.31 -9.59
CA GLN A 142 -3.46 -19.44 -8.81
C GLN A 142 -2.07 -20.05 -8.59
N ALA A 143 -1.97 -21.38 -8.38
CA ALA A 143 -0.69 -22.07 -8.22
C ALA A 143 0.13 -22.12 -9.52
N ILE A 144 -0.52 -22.22 -10.68
CA ILE A 144 0.16 -22.32 -11.99
C ILE A 144 0.55 -20.95 -12.54
N SER A 145 -0.31 -19.93 -12.36
CA SER A 145 -0.06 -18.56 -12.85
C SER A 145 1.16 -17.89 -12.17
N GLY A 146 1.61 -18.38 -11.03
CA GLY A 146 2.73 -17.81 -10.27
C GLY A 146 2.38 -16.55 -9.48
N ASP A 147 1.24 -15.91 -9.76
CA ASP A 147 0.74 -14.71 -9.06
C ASP A 147 0.52 -14.95 -7.55
N PHE A 148 0.19 -16.18 -7.17
CA PHE A 148 -0.06 -16.58 -5.79
C PHE A 148 1.22 -16.73 -4.95
N MET A 149 2.35 -17.07 -5.59
CA MET A 149 3.62 -17.32 -4.89
C MET A 149 4.14 -16.08 -4.15
N GLY A 150 3.72 -14.87 -4.55
CA GLY A 150 4.04 -13.61 -3.87
C GLY A 150 2.92 -13.03 -3.00
N ARG A 151 1.71 -13.62 -3.01
CA ARG A 151 0.50 -13.09 -2.36
C ARG A 151 -0.04 -13.95 -1.23
N LEU A 152 0.49 -15.16 -1.02
CA LEU A 152 0.32 -15.85 0.25
C LEU A 152 0.69 -14.89 1.39
N ILE A 153 -0.02 -14.94 2.51
CA ILE A 153 0.46 -14.32 3.74
C ILE A 153 1.72 -15.10 4.14
N VAL A 154 2.86 -14.70 3.56
CA VAL A 154 4.16 -15.30 3.82
C VAL A 154 4.58 -14.80 5.19
N GLN A 155 4.46 -15.68 6.19
CA GLN A 155 5.23 -15.49 7.42
C GLN A 155 6.72 -15.38 7.04
N PRO A 156 7.48 -14.49 7.69
CA PRO A 156 8.91 -14.33 7.39
C PRO A 156 9.60 -15.71 7.37
N SER A 157 10.34 -15.95 6.29
CA SER A 157 10.94 -17.23 5.97
C SER A 157 12.26 -17.46 6.73
N GLY A 158 12.73 -18.71 6.76
CA GLY A 158 14.00 -19.10 7.38
C GLY A 158 14.11 -20.59 7.70
N CYS A 159 12.99 -21.29 7.83
CA CYS A 159 12.97 -22.76 7.97
C CYS A 159 12.73 -23.45 6.61
N GLY A 160 13.28 -24.65 6.42
CA GLY A 160 13.07 -25.46 5.22
C GLY A 160 11.59 -25.78 4.94
N GLU A 161 10.76 -25.88 5.97
CA GLU A 161 9.31 -26.09 5.84
C GLU A 161 8.63 -24.91 5.13
N GLN A 162 9.05 -23.68 5.42
CA GLN A 162 8.54 -22.48 4.78
C GLN A 162 9.02 -22.37 3.33
N THR A 163 10.18 -22.96 2.99
CA THR A 163 10.65 -23.03 1.60
C THR A 163 9.88 -24.07 0.79
N MET A 164 9.45 -25.18 1.40
CA MET A 164 8.70 -26.21 0.71
C MET A 164 7.34 -25.75 0.18
N ILE A 165 6.74 -24.69 0.77
CA ILE A 165 5.44 -24.14 0.32
C ILE A 165 5.45 -23.72 -1.16
N TYR A 166 6.60 -23.26 -1.67
CA TYR A 166 6.77 -22.86 -3.06
C TYR A 166 6.75 -24.03 -4.04
N MET A 167 7.02 -25.26 -3.57
CA MET A 167 7.01 -26.47 -4.37
C MET A 167 5.70 -27.25 -4.22
N THR A 168 5.12 -27.26 -3.02
CA THR A 168 3.95 -28.10 -2.70
C THR A 168 2.71 -27.71 -3.52
N LEU A 169 2.39 -26.42 -3.63
CA LEU A 169 1.19 -25.95 -4.34
C LEU A 169 1.23 -26.25 -5.84
N PRO A 170 2.30 -25.91 -6.60
CA PRO A 170 2.42 -26.29 -8.00
C PRO A 170 2.42 -27.81 -8.21
N LEU A 171 3.10 -28.58 -7.34
CA LEU A 171 3.17 -30.03 -7.46
C LEU A 171 1.78 -30.69 -7.32
N ILE A 172 0.99 -30.29 -6.32
CA ILE A 172 -0.38 -30.79 -6.14
C ILE A 172 -1.26 -30.40 -7.33
N ALA A 173 -1.13 -29.16 -7.81
CA ALA A 173 -1.88 -28.67 -8.96
C ALA A 173 -1.58 -29.47 -10.23
N THR A 174 -0.30 -29.69 -10.55
CA THR A 174 0.11 -30.53 -11.69
C THR A 174 -0.40 -31.96 -11.54
N ARG A 175 -0.26 -32.55 -10.34
CA ARG A 175 -0.72 -33.92 -10.09
C ARG A 175 -2.23 -34.06 -10.26
N TYR A 176 -3.01 -33.11 -9.77
CA TYR A 176 -4.47 -33.11 -9.95
C TYR A 176 -4.83 -33.10 -11.43
N LEU A 177 -4.30 -32.13 -12.20
CA LEU A 177 -4.57 -31.99 -13.63
C LEU A 177 -4.15 -33.22 -14.45
N ASP A 178 -3.04 -33.88 -14.09
CA ASP A 178 -2.61 -35.12 -14.75
C ASP A 178 -3.58 -36.28 -14.51
N THR A 179 -4.23 -36.33 -13.34
CA THR A 179 -5.11 -37.43 -12.94
C THR A 179 -6.56 -37.25 -13.35
N THR A 180 -7.04 -36.02 -13.51
CA THR A 180 -8.45 -35.69 -13.79
C THR A 180 -8.72 -35.39 -15.27
N LYS A 181 -8.04 -36.10 -16.18
CA LYS A 181 -8.29 -36.00 -17.63
C LYS A 181 -9.73 -36.29 -18.03
#